data_AF-A0A398CK77-F1
#
_entry.id   AF-A0A398CK77-F1
#
_cell.length_a   1.000
_cell.length_b   1.000
_cell.length_c   1.000
_cell.angle_alpha   90.00
_cell.angle_beta   90.00
_cell.angle_gamma   90.00
#
_symmetry.space_group_name_H-M   'P 1'
#
loop_
_entity.id
_entity.type
_entity.pdbx_description
1 polymer ?
#
loop_
_entity_poly.entity_id
_entity_poly.type
_entity_poly.pdbx_seq_one_letter_code
_entity_poly.pdbx_strand_id
1 'polypeptide(L)'
;MRVWGNAAQGTETFYRTMSKADYETFLKTGKVPATSETFISPTRSFSEGYNGVIVEFKVKAGTTNSLANIGVRDSSAIVKDAYGNMPTVGKGWTSNNAYFKGEDGQINIGLGKGKALDTFNDNIVEYKVVGSR
;
A
#
# COMPACT_ATOMS: atom_id res chain seq x y z
N MET A 1 41.12 -4.90 -2.74
CA MET A 1 39.92 -5.74 -2.52
C MET A 1 39.02 -5.05 -1.50
N ARG A 2 37.87 -4.53 -1.92
CA ARG A 2 36.71 -4.26 -1.04
C ARG A 2 35.47 -4.26 -1.92
N VAL A 3 34.76 -5.37 -1.84
CA VAL A 3 33.48 -5.63 -2.49
C VAL A 3 32.45 -4.81 -1.70
N TRP A 4 31.80 -3.82 -2.34
CA TRP A 4 30.59 -3.25 -1.77
C TRP A 4 29.48 -4.24 -2.06
N GLY A 5 28.94 -4.81 -0.97
CA GLY A 5 28.02 -5.93 -1.00
C GLY A 5 26.75 -5.63 -1.77
N ASN A 6 26.20 -6.68 -2.35
CA ASN A 6 24.81 -6.77 -2.77
C ASN A 6 23.92 -6.04 -1.76
N ALA A 7 23.18 -5.02 -2.21
CA ALA A 7 22.02 -4.55 -1.49
C ALA A 7 21.20 -5.78 -1.09
N ALA A 8 20.89 -5.92 0.20
CA ALA A 8 19.91 -6.92 0.62
C ALA A 8 18.64 -6.66 -0.20
N GLN A 9 18.35 -7.55 -1.15
CA GLN A 9 17.14 -7.48 -1.98
C GLN A 9 15.96 -7.88 -1.08
N GLY A 10 15.54 -6.96 -0.21
CA GLY A 10 14.39 -7.12 0.66
C GLY A 10 13.08 -6.89 -0.10
N THR A 11 11.99 -7.43 0.44
CA THR A 11 10.63 -7.09 0.03
C THR A 11 9.90 -6.42 1.18
N GLU A 12 8.99 -5.52 0.88
CA GLU A 12 8.02 -4.99 1.84
C GLU A 12 6.71 -5.75 1.69
N THR A 13 5.99 -5.98 2.80
CA THR A 13 4.76 -6.79 2.81
C THR A 13 3.56 -5.91 3.14
N PHE A 14 2.50 -6.08 2.36
CA PHE A 14 1.22 -5.40 2.56
C PHE A 14 0.04 -6.36 2.41
N TYR A 15 -1.09 -5.98 2.98
CA TYR A 15 -2.34 -6.74 2.92
C TYR A 15 -3.45 -5.86 2.37
N ARG A 16 -4.34 -6.47 1.59
CA ARG A 16 -5.59 -5.83 1.14
C ARG A 16 -6.66 -6.88 0.95
N THR A 17 -7.87 -6.52 1.35
CA THR A 17 -9.07 -7.26 0.99
C THR A 17 -9.66 -6.71 -0.29
N MET A 18 -9.92 -7.59 -1.24
CA MET A 18 -10.53 -7.28 -2.54
C MET A 18 -11.89 -7.95 -2.65
N SER A 19 -12.84 -7.31 -3.34
CA SER A 19 -14.06 -8.01 -3.76
C SER A 19 -13.70 -9.19 -4.67
N LYS A 20 -14.59 -10.17 -4.83
CA LYS A 20 -14.34 -11.30 -5.74
C LYS A 20 -14.05 -10.83 -7.17
N ALA A 21 -14.82 -9.84 -7.65
CA ALA A 21 -14.64 -9.27 -8.98
C ALA A 21 -13.30 -8.52 -9.14
N ASP A 22 -12.88 -7.78 -8.11
CA ASP A 22 -11.57 -7.11 -8.11
C ASP A 22 -10.42 -8.12 -8.09
N TYR A 23 -10.57 -9.20 -7.30
CA TYR A 23 -9.58 -10.27 -7.26
C TYR A 23 -9.48 -11.01 -8.61
N GLU A 24 -10.60 -11.29 -9.27
CA GLU A 24 -10.59 -11.86 -10.63
C GLU A 24 -9.93 -10.92 -11.64
N THR A 25 -10.13 -9.61 -11.52
CA THR A 25 -9.47 -8.61 -12.35
C THR A 25 -7.97 -8.57 -12.08
N PHE A 26 -7.57 -8.65 -10.81
CA PHE A 26 -6.17 -8.75 -10.41
C PHE A 26 -5.52 -10.01 -11.00
N LEU A 27 -6.16 -11.17 -10.91
CA LEU A 27 -5.63 -12.42 -11.50
C LEU A 27 -5.40 -12.33 -13.01
N LYS A 28 -6.24 -11.57 -13.73
CA LYS A 28 -6.11 -11.39 -15.18
C LYS A 28 -5.02 -10.40 -15.58
N THR A 29 -4.74 -9.41 -14.74
CA THR A 29 -3.91 -8.25 -15.10
C THR A 29 -2.59 -8.16 -14.34
N GLY A 30 -2.47 -8.85 -13.21
CA GLY A 30 -1.39 -8.66 -12.24
C GLY A 30 -1.42 -7.31 -11.52
N LYS A 31 -2.49 -6.51 -11.70
CA LYS A 31 -2.60 -5.15 -11.16
C LYS A 31 -3.82 -5.01 -10.26
N VAL A 32 -3.61 -4.47 -9.06
CA VAL A 32 -4.70 -4.12 -8.15
C VAL A 32 -5.58 -3.11 -8.86
N PRO A 33 -6.89 -3.39 -9.05
CA PRO A 33 -7.79 -2.50 -9.77
C PRO A 33 -8.01 -1.22 -8.96
N ALA A 34 -8.14 -0.11 -9.68
CA ALA A 34 -8.46 1.18 -9.09
C ALA A 34 -9.89 1.19 -8.55
N THR A 35 -10.05 1.61 -7.30
CA THR A 35 -11.34 1.95 -6.68
C THR A 35 -11.40 3.46 -6.40
N SER A 36 -12.25 3.91 -5.47
CA SER A 36 -12.27 5.32 -5.04
C SER A 36 -10.98 5.72 -4.31
N GLU A 37 -10.58 4.97 -3.28
CA GLU A 37 -9.45 5.32 -2.42
C GLU A 37 -8.38 4.21 -2.24
N THR A 38 -8.68 2.95 -2.58
CA THR A 38 -7.75 1.79 -2.63
C THR A 38 -6.67 1.76 -1.54
N PHE A 39 -6.94 1.21 -0.36
CA PHE A 39 -5.96 1.09 0.73
C PHE A 39 -5.17 -0.23 0.77
N ILE A 40 -3.95 -0.16 1.30
CA ILE A 40 -3.13 -1.29 1.74
C ILE A 40 -2.77 -1.12 3.23
N SER A 41 -2.65 -2.24 3.93
CA SER A 41 -2.35 -2.30 5.36
C SER A 41 -1.03 -3.03 5.60
N PRO A 42 -0.20 -2.62 6.57
CA PRO A 42 0.97 -3.39 6.99
C PRO A 42 0.60 -4.67 7.76
N THR A 43 -0.63 -4.79 8.26
CA THR A 43 -1.09 -5.96 9.01
C THR A 43 -2.27 -6.67 8.34
N ARG A 44 -2.26 -8.00 8.49
CA ARG A 44 -3.34 -8.86 8.01
C ARG A 44 -4.65 -8.66 8.79
N SER A 45 -4.57 -8.56 10.12
CA SER A 45 -5.75 -8.44 11.00
C SER A 45 -6.61 -7.24 10.66
N PHE A 46 -6.01 -6.10 10.30
CA PHE A 46 -6.74 -4.93 9.84
C PHE A 46 -7.52 -5.20 8.53
N SER A 47 -6.99 -6.06 7.66
CA SER A 47 -7.66 -6.42 6.40
C SER A 47 -8.80 -7.42 6.60
N GLU A 48 -8.79 -8.22 7.67
CA GLU A 48 -9.83 -9.22 7.98
C GLU A 48 -11.20 -8.61 8.34
N GLY A 49 -11.24 -7.30 8.63
CA GLY A 49 -12.47 -6.56 8.90
C GLY A 49 -13.43 -6.46 7.70
N TYR A 50 -12.97 -6.76 6.48
CA TYR A 50 -13.73 -6.57 5.24
C TYR A 50 -14.13 -7.90 4.58
N ASN A 51 -15.28 -7.93 3.90
CA ASN A 51 -15.72 -9.08 3.12
C ASN A 51 -14.97 -9.16 1.79
N GLY A 52 -14.56 -10.36 1.37
CA GLY A 52 -13.79 -10.56 0.15
C GLY A 52 -12.58 -11.46 0.31
N VAL A 53 -11.66 -11.40 -0.65
CA VAL A 53 -10.41 -12.18 -0.68
C VAL A 53 -9.28 -11.33 -0.10
N ILE A 54 -8.62 -11.84 0.93
CA ILE A 54 -7.49 -11.19 1.59
C ILE A 54 -6.21 -11.65 0.90
N VAL A 55 -5.49 -10.69 0.32
CA VAL A 55 -4.26 -10.93 -0.40
C VAL A 55 -3.11 -10.25 0.33
N GLU A 56 -2.04 -11.01 0.56
CA GLU A 56 -0.75 -10.50 0.95
C GLU A 56 0.07 -10.23 -0.32
N PHE A 57 0.65 -9.05 -0.41
CA PHE A 57 1.54 -8.60 -1.48
C PHE A 57 2.95 -8.45 -0.92
N LYS A 58 3.92 -8.99 -1.64
CA LYS A 58 5.31 -8.56 -1.49
C LYS A 58 5.61 -7.57 -2.61
N VAL A 59 6.22 -6.45 -2.24
CA VAL A 59 6.67 -5.42 -3.18
C VAL A 59 8.18 -5.20 -3.03
N LYS A 60 8.81 -4.59 -4.04
CA LYS A 60 10.25 -4.25 -4.00
C LYS A 60 10.56 -3.36 -2.78
N ALA A 61 11.70 -3.58 -2.12
CA ALA A 61 12.21 -2.64 -1.11
C ALA A 61 12.33 -1.21 -1.68
N GLY A 62 11.93 -0.22 -0.89
CA GLY A 62 11.85 1.18 -1.28
C GLY A 62 10.48 1.59 -1.83
N THR A 63 9.50 0.69 -1.88
CA THR A 63 8.13 1.03 -2.33
C THR A 63 7.48 2.02 -1.38
N THR A 64 7.56 1.79 -0.06
CA THR A 64 7.06 2.74 0.95
C THR A 64 7.69 4.11 0.81
N ASN A 65 9.00 4.18 0.57
CA ASN A 65 9.71 5.45 0.36
C ASN A 65 9.22 6.15 -0.92
N SER A 66 9.01 5.40 -1.99
CA SER A 66 8.48 5.93 -3.26
C SER A 66 7.08 6.49 -3.09
N LEU A 67 6.24 5.82 -2.30
CA LEU A 67 4.90 6.31 -1.94
C LEU A 67 4.98 7.54 -1.02
N ALA A 68 5.90 7.56 -0.05
CA ALA A 68 6.10 8.68 0.86
C ALA A 68 6.57 9.95 0.14
N ASN A 69 7.35 9.82 -0.94
CA ASN A 69 7.79 10.96 -1.78
C ASN A 69 6.63 11.70 -2.48
N ILE A 70 5.49 11.02 -2.66
CA ILE A 70 4.23 11.62 -3.16
C ILE A 70 3.16 11.60 -2.05
N GLY A 71 3.59 11.50 -0.80
CA GLY A 71 2.71 11.26 0.33
C GLY A 71 1.97 12.51 0.78
N VAL A 72 0.73 12.30 1.22
CA VAL A 72 -0.01 13.22 2.09
C VAL A 72 -0.46 12.44 3.33
N ARG A 73 -0.59 13.10 4.47
CA ARG A 73 -0.96 12.45 5.74
C ARG A 73 -2.20 13.01 6.40
N ASP A 74 -2.75 12.21 7.32
CA ASP A 74 -3.75 12.70 8.27
C ASP A 74 -3.10 13.46 9.44
N SER A 75 -3.91 13.76 10.46
CA SER A 75 -3.48 14.47 11.66
C SER A 75 -3.17 13.57 12.86
N SER A 76 -3.19 12.24 12.69
CA SER A 76 -2.95 11.27 13.77
C SER A 76 -1.53 11.42 14.33
N ALA A 77 -1.35 11.11 15.62
CA ALA A 77 -0.04 11.23 16.27
C ALA A 77 1.00 10.31 15.61
N ILE A 78 0.65 9.04 15.37
CA ILE A 78 1.56 8.05 14.78
C ILE A 78 2.09 8.49 13.41
N VAL A 79 1.24 9.07 12.55
CA VAL A 79 1.69 9.54 11.23
C VAL A 79 2.47 10.85 11.34
N LYS A 80 2.15 11.74 12.29
CA LYS A 80 2.96 12.94 12.54
C LYS A 80 4.35 12.60 13.06
N ASP A 81 4.47 11.60 13.93
CA ASP A 81 5.75 11.18 14.49
C ASP A 81 6.64 10.54 13.42
N ALA A 82 6.05 9.72 12.53
CA ALA A 82 6.77 9.07 11.44
C ALA A 82 7.02 9.97 10.21
N TYR A 83 6.07 10.85 9.89
CA TYR A 83 6.01 11.64 8.64
C TYR A 83 5.66 13.11 8.90
N GLY A 84 6.22 13.74 9.93
CA GLY A 84 5.85 15.09 10.36
C GLY A 84 5.93 16.17 9.27
N ASN A 85 6.92 16.05 8.38
CA ASN A 85 7.15 16.95 7.25
C ASN A 85 6.24 16.67 6.03
N MET A 86 5.49 15.57 6.04
CA MET A 86 4.56 15.23 4.96
C MET A 86 3.35 16.20 5.00
N PRO A 87 2.93 16.76 3.85
CA PRO A 87 1.77 17.64 3.77
C PRO A 87 0.48 16.96 4.26
N THR A 88 -0.47 17.76 4.75
CA THR A 88 -1.79 17.26 5.14
C THR A 88 -2.63 16.89 3.93
N VAL A 89 -3.43 15.82 4.05
CA VAL A 89 -4.34 15.35 2.99
C VAL A 89 -5.39 16.41 2.65
N GLY A 90 -5.64 16.60 1.36
CA GLY A 90 -6.64 17.51 0.82
C GLY A 90 -7.56 16.82 -0.19
N LYS A 91 -8.60 17.54 -0.65
CA LYS A 91 -9.51 17.04 -1.69
C LYS A 91 -8.72 16.70 -2.97
N GLY A 92 -9.08 15.60 -3.63
CA GLY A 92 -8.48 15.19 -4.91
C GLY A 92 -7.17 14.40 -4.81
N TRP A 93 -6.71 14.05 -3.59
CA TRP A 93 -5.46 13.31 -3.37
C TRP A 93 -5.34 12.02 -4.19
N THR A 94 -6.46 11.34 -4.44
CA THR A 94 -6.52 10.00 -5.06
C THR A 94 -5.93 9.90 -6.47
N SER A 95 -5.68 11.04 -7.13
CA SER A 95 -5.10 11.05 -8.48
C SER A 95 -3.58 11.02 -8.50
N ASN A 96 -2.93 11.66 -7.52
CA ASN A 96 -1.48 11.92 -7.57
C ASN A 96 -0.70 11.53 -6.32
N ASN A 97 -1.37 11.35 -5.18
CA ASN A 97 -0.72 11.20 -3.90
C ASN A 97 -1.01 9.83 -3.26
N ALA A 98 -0.09 9.38 -2.41
CA ALA A 98 -0.33 8.29 -1.47
C ALA A 98 -0.81 8.86 -0.13
N TYR A 99 -1.87 8.32 0.44
CA TYR A 99 -2.43 8.82 1.70
C TYR A 99 -1.99 7.98 2.90
N PHE A 100 -1.13 8.53 3.75
CA PHE A 100 -0.67 7.91 4.98
C PHE A 100 -1.66 8.22 6.11
N LYS A 101 -2.37 7.18 6.57
CA LYS A 101 -3.47 7.30 7.52
C LYS A 101 -3.19 6.45 8.76
N GLY A 102 -3.27 7.05 9.94
CA GLY A 102 -3.06 6.37 11.20
C GLY A 102 -4.36 5.79 11.74
N GLU A 103 -4.43 4.47 11.89
CA GLU A 103 -5.60 3.75 12.40
C GLU A 103 -5.14 2.58 13.26
N ASP A 104 -5.79 2.32 14.39
CA ASP A 104 -5.55 1.17 15.26
C ASP A 104 -4.05 0.90 15.59
N GLY A 105 -3.26 1.96 15.76
CA GLY A 105 -1.84 1.86 16.10
C GLY A 105 -0.92 1.52 14.92
N GLN A 106 -1.41 1.58 13.69
CA GLN A 106 -0.63 1.37 12.46
C GLN A 106 -0.84 2.49 11.44
N ILE A 107 -0.01 2.52 10.40
CA ILE A 107 -0.13 3.45 9.29
C ILE A 107 -0.55 2.67 8.04
N ASN A 108 -1.78 2.90 7.61
CA ASN A 108 -2.32 2.43 6.34
C ASN A 108 -1.90 3.39 5.22
N ILE A 109 -1.82 2.88 3.99
CA ILE A 109 -1.50 3.69 2.82
C ILE A 109 -2.66 3.60 1.81
N GLY A 110 -3.30 4.73 1.55
CA GLY A 110 -4.27 4.91 0.46
C GLY A 110 -3.53 5.15 -0.85
N LEU A 111 -3.82 4.32 -1.85
CA LEU A 111 -3.22 4.38 -3.19
C LEU A 111 -4.07 5.18 -4.18
N GLY A 112 -5.35 5.42 -3.84
CA GLY A 112 -6.27 6.12 -4.72
C GLY A 112 -6.51 5.35 -6.02
N LYS A 113 -6.39 6.05 -7.15
CA LYS A 113 -6.67 5.54 -8.50
C LYS A 113 -5.65 5.99 -9.55
N GLY A 114 -4.55 6.61 -9.13
CA GLY A 114 -3.56 7.16 -10.04
C GLY A 114 -2.14 6.81 -9.60
N LYS A 115 -1.25 7.81 -9.56
CA LYS A 115 0.21 7.61 -9.47
C LYS A 115 0.68 6.69 -8.34
N ALA A 116 0.05 6.78 -7.16
CA ALA A 116 0.39 5.91 -6.03
C ALA A 116 0.01 4.44 -6.28
N LEU A 117 -1.15 4.19 -6.88
CA LEU A 117 -1.57 2.85 -7.29
C LEU A 117 -0.68 2.27 -8.39
N ASP A 118 -0.29 3.08 -9.38
CA ASP A 118 0.64 2.66 -10.43
C ASP A 118 2.00 2.28 -9.83
N THR A 119 2.52 3.12 -8.94
CA THR A 119 3.78 2.86 -8.21
C THR A 119 3.71 1.55 -7.42
N PHE A 120 2.59 1.27 -6.76
CA PHE A 120 2.42 0.02 -6.02
C PHE A 120 2.39 -1.17 -6.98
N ASN A 121 1.56 -1.11 -8.02
CA ASN A 121 1.38 -2.19 -9.01
C ASN A 121 2.69 -2.53 -9.73
N ASP A 122 3.47 -1.55 -10.15
CA ASP A 122 4.75 -1.75 -10.84
C ASP A 122 5.85 -2.34 -9.94
N ASN A 123 5.61 -2.34 -8.62
CA ASN A 123 6.53 -2.87 -7.61
C ASN A 123 6.07 -4.20 -7.00
N ILE A 124 4.89 -4.74 -7.34
CA ILE A 124 4.48 -6.08 -6.92
C ILE A 124 5.47 -7.12 -7.47
N VAL A 125 5.99 -7.97 -6.59
CA VAL A 125 6.89 -9.07 -6.95
C VAL A 125 6.26 -10.45 -6.71
N GLU A 126 5.42 -10.56 -5.69
CA GLU A 126 4.74 -11.81 -5.32
C GLU A 126 3.42 -11.46 -4.65
N TYR A 127 2.43 -12.35 -4.76
CA TYR A 127 1.21 -12.27 -3.98
C TYR A 127 0.79 -13.67 -3.49
N LYS A 128 0.07 -13.71 -2.38
CA LYS A 128 -0.57 -14.94 -1.88
C LYS A 128 -1.93 -14.63 -1.26
N VAL A 129 -2.90 -15.51 -1.49
CA VAL A 129 -4.19 -15.45 -0.77
C VAL A 129 -3.95 -15.97 0.65
N VAL A 130 -4.34 -15.17 1.64
CA VAL A 130 -4.15 -15.51 3.07
C VAL A 130 -5.46 -15.71 3.81
N GLY A 131 -6.59 -15.36 3.20
CA GLY A 131 -7.91 -15.60 3.76
C GLY A 131 -9.02 -15.16 2.82
N SER A 132 -10.26 -15.47 3.19
CA SER A 132 -11.46 -14.96 2.55
C SER A 132 -12.59 -14.89 3.57
N ARG A 133 -13.48 -13.91 3.43
CA ARG A 133 -14.67 -13.73 4.26
C ARG A 133 -15.90 -13.55 3.41
#